data_AF-A0A429MPM9-F1
#
_entry.id   AF-A0A429MPM9-F1
#
_cell.length_a   1.000
_cell.length_b   1.000
_cell.length_c   1.000
_cell.angle_alpha   90.00
_cell.angle_beta   90.00
_cell.angle_gamma   90.00
#
_symmetry.space_group_name_H-M   'P 1'
#
loop_
_entity.id
_entity.type
_entity.pdbx_description
1 polymer ?
#
loop_
_entity_poly.entity_id
_entity_poly.type
_entity_poly.pdbx_seq_one_letter_code
_entity_poly.pdbx_strand_id
1 'polypeptide(L)'
;ALSNCLAQSRLLAFGNEALDAAELKNLPIYKQYEGNQPSSTLLLKELNPYSLGMLIALYEHKVFVQSVIWNINPFDQWGVEEGKQIADQLLPILNGVQNDLSTLDASTRGLIKILLGKVDG
;
A
#
# COMPACT_ATOMS: atom_id res chain seq x y z
N ALA A 1 -9.80 -13.38 19.25
CA ALA A 1 -9.78 -12.85 17.87
C ALA A 1 -10.92 -11.84 17.63
N LEU A 2 -12.19 -12.24 17.78
CA LEU A 2 -13.34 -11.33 17.64
C LEU A 2 -13.34 -10.16 18.63
N SER A 3 -12.95 -10.41 19.89
CA SER A 3 -12.80 -9.37 20.92
C SER A 3 -11.92 -8.21 20.45
N ASN A 4 -10.77 -8.51 19.84
CA ASN A 4 -9.85 -7.49 19.34
C ASN A 4 -10.43 -6.74 18.14
N CYS A 5 -11.09 -7.42 17.21
CA CYS A 5 -11.73 -6.77 16.06
C CYS A 5 -12.77 -5.73 16.51
N LEU A 6 -13.65 -6.11 17.43
CA LEU A 6 -14.68 -5.22 17.97
C LEU A 6 -14.06 -4.08 18.82
N ALA A 7 -13.07 -4.40 19.65
CA ALA A 7 -12.38 -3.42 20.47
C ALA A 7 -11.66 -2.36 19.62
N GLN A 8 -11.00 -2.76 18.53
CA GLN A 8 -10.31 -1.84 17.63
C GLN A 8 -11.28 -0.93 16.89
N SER A 9 -12.36 -1.47 16.30
CA SER A 9 -13.39 -0.62 15.66
C SER A 9 -14.00 0.38 16.64
N ARG A 10 -14.24 -0.03 17.90
CA ARG A 10 -14.73 0.86 18.96
C ARG A 10 -13.71 1.95 19.32
N LEU A 11 -12.43 1.59 19.51
CA LEU A 11 -11.37 2.53 19.85
C LEU A 11 -11.12 3.54 18.74
N LEU A 12 -11.14 3.10 17.47
CA LEU A 12 -11.01 3.99 16.31
C LEU A 12 -12.16 5.00 16.25
N ALA A 13 -13.40 4.56 16.49
CA ALA A 13 -14.57 5.42 16.43
C ALA A 13 -14.61 6.44 17.59
N PHE A 14 -14.38 5.99 18.82
CA PHE A 14 -14.67 6.77 20.04
C PHE A 14 -13.42 7.26 20.78
N GLY A 15 -12.23 6.80 20.39
CA GLY A 15 -10.98 7.21 21.02
C GLY A 15 -11.00 6.98 22.53
N ASN A 16 -10.62 8.01 23.28
CA ASN A 16 -10.59 8.00 24.74
C ASN A 16 -11.95 7.68 25.40
N GLU A 17 -13.08 7.93 24.74
CA GLU A 17 -14.41 7.58 25.28
C GLU A 17 -14.66 6.06 25.29
N ALA A 18 -13.86 5.29 24.56
CA ALA A 18 -13.88 3.83 24.62
C ALA A 18 -13.11 3.26 25.83
N LEU A 19 -12.33 4.08 26.54
CA LEU A 19 -11.49 3.68 27.67
C LEU A 19 -12.21 3.89 29.01
N ASP A 20 -11.74 3.18 30.04
CA ASP A 20 -12.28 3.38 31.38
C ASP A 20 -11.85 4.73 31.97
N ALA A 21 -12.76 5.40 32.67
CA ALA A 21 -12.49 6.73 33.25
C ALA A 21 -11.30 6.75 34.22
N ALA A 22 -11.01 5.62 34.87
CA ALA A 22 -9.84 5.47 35.74
C ALA A 22 -8.52 5.47 34.96
N GLU A 23 -8.50 4.90 33.75
CA GLU A 23 -7.33 4.87 32.87
C GLU A 23 -7.04 6.25 32.28
N LEU A 24 -8.11 6.99 31.94
CA LEU A 24 -8.00 8.31 31.32
C LEU A 24 -7.38 9.37 32.24
N LYS A 25 -7.65 9.29 33.56
CA LYS A 25 -7.25 10.30 34.55
C LYS A 25 -5.74 10.58 34.60
N ASN A 26 -4.92 9.55 34.33
CA ASN A 26 -3.46 9.65 34.37
C ASN A 26 -2.81 9.35 33.00
N LEU A 27 -3.60 9.36 31.92
CA LEU A 27 -3.11 8.99 30.60
C LEU A 27 -2.30 10.14 29.99
N PRO A 28 -1.00 9.96 29.73
CA PRO A 28 -0.20 11.00 29.11
C PRO A 28 -0.69 11.26 27.69
N ILE A 29 -0.53 12.50 27.20
CA ILE A 29 -1.05 12.96 25.90
C ILE A 29 -0.67 12.03 24.74
N TYR A 30 0.57 11.53 24.71
CA TYR A 30 1.05 10.63 23.65
C TYR A 30 0.40 9.22 23.66
N LYS A 31 -0.40 8.89 24.67
CA LYS A 31 -1.19 7.65 24.76
C LYS A 31 -2.69 7.88 24.57
N GLN A 32 -3.11 9.13 24.36
CA GLN A 32 -4.51 9.46 24.11
C GLN A 32 -4.88 9.17 22.65
N TYR A 33 -6.13 8.78 22.45
CA TYR A 33 -6.71 8.52 21.13
C TYR A 33 -7.86 9.49 20.89
N GLU A 34 -7.74 10.31 19.84
CA GLU A 34 -8.76 11.31 19.46
C GLU A 34 -10.09 10.69 19.01
N GLY A 35 -10.06 9.45 18.49
CA GLY A 35 -11.23 8.83 17.88
C GLY A 35 -11.58 9.47 16.54
N ASN A 36 -12.86 9.36 16.15
CA ASN A 36 -13.36 9.83 14.86
C ASN A 36 -12.62 9.25 13.64
N GLN A 37 -12.11 8.02 13.78
CA GLN A 37 -11.47 7.27 12.71
C GLN A 37 -12.47 6.23 12.18
N PRO A 38 -13.07 6.45 11.00
CA PRO A 38 -14.10 5.55 10.49
C PRO A 38 -13.51 4.20 10.11
N SER A 39 -14.26 3.13 10.38
CA SER A 39 -13.94 1.78 9.93
C SER A 39 -15.21 1.07 9.42
N SER A 40 -15.04 0.05 8.59
CA SER A 40 -16.12 -0.82 8.14
C SER A 40 -15.81 -2.25 8.57
N THR A 41 -16.71 -2.87 9.34
CA THR A 41 -16.56 -4.24 9.81
C THR A 41 -17.43 -5.16 8.97
N LEU A 42 -16.82 -6.08 8.23
CA LEU A 42 -17.50 -7.11 7.45
C LEU A 42 -17.45 -8.43 8.23
N LEU A 43 -18.59 -8.90 8.71
CA LEU A 43 -18.70 -10.15 9.45
C LEU A 43 -19.21 -11.27 8.53
N LEU A 44 -18.44 -12.35 8.43
CA LEU A 44 -18.81 -13.56 7.71
C LEU A 44 -19.11 -14.69 8.70
N LYS A 45 -20.04 -15.57 8.33
CA LYS A 45 -20.33 -16.79 9.10
C LYS A 45 -19.15 -17.75 9.12
N GLU A 46 -18.51 -17.93 7.97
CA GLU A 46 -17.30 -18.73 7.78
C GLU A 46 -16.54 -18.25 6.54
N LEU A 47 -15.24 -18.55 6.49
CA LEU A 47 -14.41 -18.34 5.31
C LEU A 47 -14.31 -19.66 4.53
N ASN A 48 -15.07 -19.76 3.45
CA ASN A 48 -15.09 -20.89 2.52
C ASN A 48 -14.91 -20.36 1.08
N PRO A 49 -14.74 -21.22 0.05
CA PRO A 49 -14.55 -20.75 -1.32
C PRO A 49 -15.66 -19.81 -1.83
N TYR A 50 -16.90 -20.06 -1.40
CA TYR A 50 -18.05 -19.24 -1.77
C TYR A 50 -17.98 -17.84 -1.13
N SER A 51 -17.78 -17.75 0.19
CA SER A 51 -17.71 -16.48 0.92
C SER A 51 -16.44 -15.68 0.58
N LEU A 52 -15.34 -16.35 0.23
CA LEU A 52 -14.16 -15.70 -0.33
C LEU A 52 -14.46 -15.06 -1.70
N GLY A 53 -15.14 -15.79 -2.60
CA GLY A 53 -15.56 -15.24 -3.88
C GLY A 53 -16.48 -14.02 -3.72
N MET A 54 -17.40 -14.06 -2.75
CA MET A 54 -18.24 -12.90 -2.41
C MET A 54 -17.41 -11.69 -1.95
N LEU A 55 -16.39 -11.90 -1.11
CA LEU A 55 -15.51 -10.81 -0.67
C LEU A 55 -14.73 -10.19 -1.83
N ILE A 56 -14.19 -11.01 -2.73
CA ILE A 56 -13.47 -10.51 -3.91
C ILE A 56 -14.41 -9.68 -4.79
N ALA A 57 -15.58 -10.22 -5.14
CA ALA A 57 -16.57 -9.54 -5.96
C ALA A 57 -17.05 -8.22 -5.32
N LEU A 58 -17.21 -8.18 -3.99
CA LEU A 58 -17.51 -6.95 -3.25
C LEU A 58 -16.46 -5.86 -3.50
N TYR A 59 -15.18 -6.20 -3.44
CA TYR A 59 -14.09 -5.22 -3.67
C TYR A 59 -13.94 -4.86 -5.16
N GLU A 60 -14.13 -5.80 -6.09
CA GLU A 60 -14.15 -5.52 -7.54
C GLU A 60 -15.23 -4.49 -7.88
N HIS A 61 -16.45 -4.68 -7.38
CA HIS A 61 -17.54 -3.74 -7.60
C HIS A 61 -17.34 -2.41 -6.88
N LYS A 62 -16.74 -2.41 -5.67
CA LYS A 62 -16.35 -1.16 -4.99
C LYS A 62 -15.41 -0.32 -5.87
N VAL A 63 -14.35 -0.93 -6.39
CA VAL A 63 -13.36 -0.25 -7.25
C VAL A 63 -14.02 0.22 -8.54
N PHE A 64 -14.86 -0.61 -9.17
CA PHE A 64 -15.58 -0.24 -10.39
C PHE A 64 -16.52 0.97 -10.17
N VAL A 65 -17.30 0.99 -9.09
CA VAL A 65 -18.18 2.14 -8.82
C VAL A 65 -17.36 3.41 -8.58
N GLN A 66 -16.24 3.31 -7.87
CA GLN A 66 -15.33 4.45 -7.67
C GLN A 66 -14.77 4.98 -8.99
N SER A 67 -14.38 4.09 -9.92
CA SER A 67 -13.86 4.51 -11.22
C SER A 67 -14.90 5.20 -12.08
N VAL A 68 -16.16 4.74 -12.03
CA VAL A 68 -17.29 5.38 -12.73
C VAL A 68 -17.53 6.79 -12.17
N ILE A 69 -17.49 6.95 -10.84
CA ILE A 69 -17.62 8.28 -10.20
C ILE A 69 -16.48 9.22 -10.63
N TRP A 70 -15.25 8.72 -10.67
CA TRP A 70 -14.08 9.51 -11.08
C TRP A 70 -13.89 9.64 -12.60
N ASN A 71 -14.74 8.98 -13.40
CA ASN A 71 -14.66 8.95 -14.85
C ASN A 71 -13.27 8.50 -15.36
N ILE A 72 -12.73 7.43 -14.77
CA ILE A 72 -11.47 6.80 -15.17
C ILE A 72 -11.72 5.36 -15.62
N ASN A 73 -10.82 4.80 -16.42
CA ASN A 73 -10.88 3.39 -16.81
C ASN A 73 -10.23 2.51 -15.72
N PRO A 74 -10.99 1.63 -15.04
CA PRO A 74 -10.42 0.73 -14.03
C PRO A 74 -9.77 -0.52 -14.62
N PHE A 75 -9.85 -0.71 -15.95
CA PHE A 75 -9.43 -1.95 -16.62
C PHE A 75 -8.16 -1.79 -17.47
N ASP A 76 -7.51 -0.62 -17.45
CA ASP A 76 -6.20 -0.43 -18.07
C ASP A 76 -5.08 -0.28 -17.04
N GLN A 77 -3.83 -0.38 -17.52
CA GLN A 77 -2.63 -0.33 -16.69
C GLN A 77 -1.43 0.26 -17.45
N TRP A 78 -1.62 1.38 -18.15
CA TRP A 78 -0.57 1.97 -19.00
C TRP A 78 0.72 2.34 -18.25
N GLY A 79 0.63 2.67 -16.96
CA GLY A 79 1.77 3.07 -16.14
C GLY A 79 2.85 2.00 -15.94
N VAL A 80 2.63 0.75 -16.35
CA VAL A 80 3.63 -0.33 -16.21
C VAL A 80 4.55 -0.47 -17.43
N GLU A 81 4.19 0.11 -18.57
CA GLU A 81 4.86 -0.17 -19.84
C GLU A 81 6.22 0.55 -19.94
N GLU A 82 6.27 1.83 -19.60
CA GLU A 82 7.52 2.61 -19.67
C GLU A 82 8.59 2.06 -18.70
N GLY A 83 8.17 1.61 -17.52
CA GLY A 83 9.08 0.98 -16.55
C GLY A 83 9.74 -0.30 -17.09
N LYS A 84 8.98 -1.12 -17.83
CA LYS A 84 9.53 -2.33 -18.49
C LYS A 84 10.52 -1.94 -19.58
N GLN A 85 10.17 -0.96 -20.42
CA GLN A 85 11.05 -0.50 -21.49
C GLN A 85 12.38 0.05 -20.94
N ILE A 86 12.33 0.84 -19.87
CA ILE A 86 13.53 1.36 -19.21
C ILE A 86 14.36 0.22 -18.60
N ALA A 87 13.71 -0.76 -17.96
CA ALA A 87 14.41 -1.92 -17.40
C ALA A 87 15.13 -2.74 -18.50
N ASP A 88 14.49 -2.96 -19.65
CA ASP A 88 15.08 -3.66 -20.80
C ASP A 88 16.28 -2.92 -21.38
N GLN A 89 16.29 -1.58 -21.33
CA GLN A 89 17.44 -0.76 -21.74
C GLN A 89 18.60 -0.85 -20.73
N LEU A 90 18.32 -0.98 -19.44
CA LEU A 90 19.34 -1.08 -18.40
C LEU A 90 19.94 -2.48 -18.26
N LEU A 91 19.19 -3.53 -18.62
CA LEU A 91 19.62 -4.91 -18.44
C LEU A 91 20.93 -5.28 -19.17
N PRO A 92 21.19 -4.87 -20.43
CA PRO A 92 22.46 -5.12 -21.11
C PRO A 92 23.65 -4.43 -20.44
N ILE A 93 23.43 -3.27 -19.82
CA ILE A 93 24.46 -2.51 -19.08
C ILE A 93 24.84 -3.27 -17.80
N LEU A 94 23.83 -3.73 -17.06
CA LEU A 94 24.04 -4.50 -15.83
C LEU A 94 24.69 -5.87 -16.09
N ASN A 95 24.40 -6.49 -17.24
CA ASN A 95 25.02 -7.76 -17.66
C ASN A 95 26.42 -7.60 -18.28
N GLY A 96 26.94 -6.36 -18.36
CA GLY A 96 28.27 -6.08 -18.91
C GLY A 96 28.38 -6.20 -20.44
N VAL A 97 27.25 -6.36 -21.14
CA VAL A 97 27.19 -6.42 -22.61
C VAL A 97 27.39 -5.02 -23.22
N GLN A 98 26.90 -3.98 -22.54
CA GLN A 98 27.06 -2.58 -22.93
C GLN A 98 27.76 -1.80 -21.81
N ASN A 99 28.74 -0.96 -22.18
CA ASN A 99 29.50 -0.14 -21.21
C ASN A 99 29.29 1.37 -21.38
N ASP A 100 28.59 1.79 -22.44
CA ASP A 100 28.26 3.19 -22.64
C ASP A 100 27.13 3.60 -21.69
N LEU A 101 27.44 4.55 -20.81
CA LEU A 101 26.52 5.12 -19.84
C LEU A 101 26.14 6.55 -20.22
N SER A 102 26.64 7.12 -21.33
CA SER A 102 26.52 8.55 -21.63
C SER A 102 25.09 9.05 -21.79
N THR A 103 24.16 8.17 -22.17
CA THR A 103 22.73 8.46 -22.38
C THR A 103 21.90 8.50 -21.09
N LEU A 104 22.45 8.05 -19.97
CA LEU A 104 21.76 7.98 -18.68
C LEU A 104 21.99 9.24 -17.84
N ASP A 105 21.00 9.58 -17.00
CA ASP A 105 21.13 10.70 -16.07
C ASP A 105 22.20 10.45 -14.99
N ALA A 106 22.66 11.51 -14.32
CA ALA A 106 23.73 11.42 -13.34
C ALA A 106 23.42 10.47 -12.16
N SER A 107 22.16 10.40 -11.72
CA SER A 107 21.74 9.54 -10.61
C SER A 107 21.82 8.06 -10.99
N THR A 108 21.19 7.70 -12.11
CA THR A 108 21.17 6.31 -12.60
C THR A 108 22.59 5.80 -12.91
N ARG A 109 23.44 6.64 -13.52
CA ARG A 109 24.85 6.28 -13.76
C ARG A 109 25.63 6.05 -12.48
N GLY A 110 25.44 6.89 -11.47
CA GLY A 110 26.09 6.76 -10.18
C GLY A 110 25.77 5.41 -9.52
N LEU A 111 24.49 5.05 -9.51
CA LEU A 111 24.03 3.77 -8.96
C LEU A 111 24.57 2.57 -9.73
N ILE A 112 24.57 2.60 -11.06
CA ILE A 112 25.13 1.51 -11.88
C ILE A 112 26.63 1.32 -11.63
N LYS A 113 27.40 2.40 -11.49
CA LYS A 113 28.84 2.30 -11.17
C LYS A 113 29.08 1.64 -9.82
N ILE A 114 28.30 1.98 -8.81
CA ILE A 114 28.37 1.35 -7.47
C ILE A 114 28.04 -0.15 -7.59
N LEU A 115 26.96 -0.50 -8.28
CA LEU A 115 26.51 -1.90 -8.43
C LEU A 115 27.52 -2.77 -9.20
N LEU A 116 28.16 -2.22 -10.23
CA LEU A 116 29.14 -2.95 -11.04
C LEU A 116 30.56 -2.96 -10.44
N GLY A 117 30.74 -2.44 -9.23
CA GLY A 117 32.06 -2.33 -8.59
C GLY A 117 33.04 -1.41 -9.34
N LYS A 118 32.54 -0.58 -10.27
CA LYS A 118 33.33 0.42 -11.02
C LYS A 118 33.37 1.73 -10.23
N VAL A 119 33.84 1.67 -8.99
CA VAL A 119 34.06 2.86 -8.18
C VAL A 119 35.49 3.34 -8.43
N ASP A 120 35.61 4.41 -9.22
CA ASP A 120 36.77 5.31 -9.16
C ASP A 120 36.65 6.08 -7.84
N GLY A 121 37.17 5.47 -6.77
CA GLY A 121 37.45 6.09 -5.49
C GLY A 121 38.95 6.11 -5.27
#